data_AF-A0A0G0DWN6-F1
#
_entry.id   AF-A0A0G0DWN6-F1
#
_cell.length_a   1.000
_cell.length_b   1.000
_cell.length_c   1.000
_cell.angle_alpha   90.00
_cell.angle_beta   90.00
_cell.angle_gamma   90.00
#
_symmetry.space_group_name_H-M   'P 1'
#
loop_
_entity.id
_entity.type
_entity.pdbx_description
1 polymer ?
#
loop_
_entity_poly.entity_id
_entity_poly.type
_entity_poly.pdbx_seq_one_letter_code
_entity_poly.pdbx_strand_id
1 'polypeptide(L)'
;MTKNTFVFLAVTGLILRIIFSFLIPNFKGNDEPAHLRYAQHITAEKKLPNLHNYPTESPAGNEYFQPPFYYTLLAPLITLNDNPSLQLHIARVVSIIIWAVGFCFAFKLISIINLPQPHNTVVLAFLALLPTYIANSSTANNDTLTTTLSIITFLYVAKLLSQELTFVKLLALSTLISLTILTKITGVIFLPAAIWLIYFKTKGINRKFITNTALFIASTTLLTGWWFLYNFLTYQNYLGPIDASTSTFTNIPPGAYKLYLILRGTFFTFWAAYGPANQIRLPLFTYIFLLVLTIFPILGFCLSLYKVLRKKAKMPINKKYFYTLLIVLSTNIFLLLAFNIHQHQPLGRYLYPSLFSIALFWSIGLNIFLPKRIHKYLPKLVITLLLCLNFLGVITLTNHY
;
A
#
# COMPACT_ATOMS: atom_id res chain seq x y z
N MET A 1 -8.98 -2.35 22.78
CA MET A 1 -7.91 -3.33 22.53
C MET A 1 -6.99 -3.34 23.73
N THR A 2 -6.50 -4.50 24.17
CA THR A 2 -5.53 -4.53 25.27
C THR A 2 -4.15 -4.14 24.76
N LYS A 3 -3.35 -3.48 25.61
CA LYS A 3 -1.93 -3.17 25.32
C LYS A 3 -1.17 -4.43 24.90
N ASN A 4 -1.49 -5.56 25.52
CA ASN A 4 -0.88 -6.86 25.25
C ASN A 4 -1.12 -7.33 23.80
N THR A 5 -2.32 -7.16 23.25
CA THR A 5 -2.60 -7.55 21.85
C THR A 5 -1.82 -6.69 20.85
N PHE A 6 -1.69 -5.39 21.10
CA PHE A 6 -0.87 -4.52 20.25
C PHE A 6 0.60 -4.95 20.27
N VAL A 7 1.17 -5.13 21.46
CA VAL A 7 2.56 -5.55 21.63
C VAL A 7 2.81 -6.91 20.97
N PHE A 8 1.90 -7.88 21.17
CA PHE A 8 1.99 -9.18 20.52
C PHE A 8 2.05 -9.07 18.99
N LEU A 9 1.15 -8.30 18.37
CA LEU A 9 1.13 -8.13 16.91
C LEU A 9 2.37 -7.38 16.40
N ALA A 10 2.83 -6.36 17.12
CA ALA A 10 4.03 -5.61 16.77
C ALA A 10 5.27 -6.50 16.80
N VAL A 11 5.49 -7.23 17.91
CA VAL A 11 6.63 -8.12 18.11
C VAL A 11 6.60 -9.27 17.11
N THR A 12 5.44 -9.92 16.93
CA THR A 12 5.31 -11.04 15.98
C THR A 12 5.53 -10.57 14.55
N GLY A 13 4.95 -9.43 14.17
CA GLY A 13 5.15 -8.84 12.84
C GLY A 13 6.60 -8.43 12.58
N LEU A 14 7.33 -7.98 13.60
CA LEU A 14 8.76 -7.66 13.51
C LEU A 14 9.59 -8.93 13.35
N ILE A 15 9.38 -9.94 14.20
CA ILE A 15 10.08 -11.23 14.14
C ILE A 15 9.90 -11.87 12.77
N LEU A 16 8.67 -11.93 12.25
CA LEU A 16 8.40 -12.51 10.93
C LEU A 16 9.14 -11.76 9.83
N ARG A 17 9.18 -10.42 9.86
CA ARG A 17 9.93 -9.65 8.85
C ARG A 17 11.43 -9.88 8.92
N ILE A 18 11.99 -10.01 10.13
CA ILE A 18 13.39 -10.38 10.31
C ILE A 18 13.64 -11.77 9.70
N ILE A 19 12.81 -12.77 10.03
CA ILE A 19 12.91 -14.12 9.45
C ILE A 19 12.85 -14.05 7.92
N PHE A 20 11.84 -13.38 7.35
CA PHE A 20 11.68 -13.26 5.90
C PHE A 20 12.83 -12.50 5.23
N SER A 21 13.46 -11.54 5.92
CA SER A 21 14.62 -10.80 5.39
C SER A 21 15.87 -11.64 5.23
N PHE A 22 15.96 -12.79 5.91
CA PHE A 22 17.02 -13.78 5.72
C PHE A 22 16.56 -14.97 4.88
N LEU A 23 15.29 -15.36 4.98
CA LEU A 23 14.72 -16.47 4.25
C LEU A 23 14.61 -16.21 2.75
N ILE A 24 14.32 -14.97 2.35
CA ILE A 24 14.36 -14.57 0.94
C ILE A 24 15.82 -14.36 0.55
N PRO A 25 16.40 -15.15 -0.38
CA PRO A 25 17.79 -14.99 -0.75
C PRO A 25 18.09 -13.58 -1.29
N ASN A 26 19.36 -13.19 -1.26
CA ASN A 26 19.77 -11.89 -1.78
C ASN A 26 19.36 -11.75 -3.24
N PHE A 27 18.84 -10.57 -3.60
CA PHE A 27 18.40 -10.23 -4.96
C PHE A 27 17.23 -11.09 -5.49
N LYS A 28 16.58 -11.87 -4.62
CA LYS A 28 15.35 -12.63 -4.94
C LYS A 28 14.08 -11.98 -4.39
N GLY A 29 14.19 -10.83 -3.74
CA GLY A 29 13.05 -9.98 -3.40
C GLY A 29 12.38 -9.43 -4.66
N ASN A 30 11.14 -8.97 -4.51
CA ASN A 30 10.36 -8.44 -5.61
C ASN A 30 10.95 -7.11 -6.11
N ASP A 31 11.37 -7.08 -7.39
CA ASP A 31 12.04 -5.95 -8.06
C ASP A 31 13.24 -5.36 -7.27
N GLU A 32 13.75 -6.11 -6.30
CA GLU A 32 14.68 -5.65 -5.28
C GLU A 32 16.03 -5.18 -5.85
N PRO A 33 16.62 -5.87 -6.84
CA PRO A 33 17.86 -5.40 -7.48
C PRO A 33 17.67 -4.07 -8.22
N ALA A 34 16.52 -3.86 -8.85
CA ALA A 34 16.23 -2.61 -9.57
C ALA A 34 16.11 -1.43 -8.59
N HIS A 35 15.47 -1.65 -7.44
CA HIS A 35 15.38 -0.64 -6.40
C HIS A 35 16.75 -0.28 -5.79
N LEU A 36 17.62 -1.27 -5.54
CA LEU A 36 18.95 -1.01 -5.02
C LEU A 36 19.81 -0.25 -6.04
N ARG A 37 19.78 -0.66 -7.33
CA ARG A 37 20.52 0.04 -8.40
C ARG A 37 20.12 1.50 -8.54
N TYR A 38 18.83 1.83 -8.39
CA TYR A 38 18.40 3.23 -8.36
C TYR A 38 19.10 3.99 -7.24
N ALA A 39 19.06 3.49 -6.00
CA ALA A 39 19.72 4.14 -4.87
C ALA A 39 21.24 4.27 -5.08
N GLN A 40 21.90 3.23 -5.61
CA GLN A 40 23.33 3.25 -5.96
C GLN A 40 23.64 4.31 -7.01
N HIS A 41 22.79 4.47 -8.03
CA HIS A 41 22.94 5.51 -9.05
C HIS A 41 22.86 6.92 -8.43
N ILE A 42 21.90 7.18 -7.54
CA ILE A 42 21.81 8.47 -6.84
C ILE A 42 23.08 8.74 -6.03
N THR A 43 23.60 7.72 -5.34
CA THR A 43 24.85 7.84 -4.58
C THR A 43 26.04 8.19 -5.46
N ALA A 44 26.21 7.49 -6.59
CA ALA A 44 27.35 7.67 -7.48
C ALA A 44 27.28 8.99 -8.26
N GLU A 45 26.13 9.28 -8.87
CA GLU A 45 25.98 10.34 -9.86
C GLU A 45 25.33 11.63 -9.31
N LYS A 46 24.73 11.55 -8.12
CA LYS A 46 23.96 12.65 -7.49
C LYS A 46 22.85 13.20 -8.40
N LYS A 47 22.31 12.34 -9.27
CA LYS A 47 21.29 12.65 -10.28
C LYS A 47 20.25 11.54 -10.33
N LEU A 48 19.11 11.83 -10.96
CA LEU A 48 18.13 10.80 -11.27
C LEU A 48 18.63 9.92 -12.44
N PRO A 49 18.41 8.60 -12.38
CA PRO A 49 18.80 7.71 -13.45
C PRO A 49 17.97 7.95 -14.70
N ASN A 50 18.65 7.94 -15.85
CA ASN A 50 18.05 7.99 -17.17
C ASN A 50 18.25 6.63 -17.87
N LEU A 51 17.17 5.94 -18.19
CA LEU A 51 17.20 4.64 -18.85
C LEU A 51 17.92 4.70 -20.21
N HIS A 52 17.84 5.81 -20.94
CA HIS A 52 18.52 5.98 -22.23
C HIS A 52 20.05 5.93 -22.14
N ASN A 53 20.61 6.15 -20.95
CA ASN A 53 22.06 6.06 -20.72
C ASN A 53 22.54 4.61 -20.54
N TYR A 54 21.62 3.64 -20.50
CA TYR A 54 21.91 2.22 -20.29
C TYR A 54 21.34 1.35 -21.42
N PRO A 55 21.77 1.56 -22.68
CA PRO A 55 21.18 0.90 -23.85
C PRO A 55 21.39 -0.63 -23.88
N THR A 56 22.37 -1.12 -23.11
CA THR A 56 22.67 -2.55 -22.97
C THR A 56 21.91 -3.22 -21.81
N GLU A 57 21.30 -2.44 -20.91
CA GLU A 57 20.44 -3.00 -19.87
C GLU A 57 19.07 -3.33 -20.46
N SER A 58 18.48 -4.46 -20.04
CA SER A 58 17.09 -4.73 -20.36
C SER A 58 16.20 -3.64 -19.76
N PRO A 59 15.37 -2.96 -20.56
CA PRO A 59 14.40 -2.01 -20.04
C PRO A 59 13.37 -2.67 -19.11
N ALA A 60 13.07 -3.95 -19.36
CA ALA A 60 12.05 -4.70 -18.66
C ALA A 60 12.43 -4.93 -17.18
N GLY A 61 11.49 -4.64 -16.28
CA GLY A 61 11.72 -4.75 -14.84
C GLY A 61 12.67 -3.68 -14.26
N ASN A 62 13.03 -2.66 -15.04
CA ASN A 62 13.77 -1.51 -14.54
C ASN A 62 12.84 -0.55 -13.79
N GLU A 63 13.34 0.07 -12.70
CA GLU A 63 12.57 0.95 -11.80
C GLU A 63 13.02 2.43 -11.84
N TYR A 64 13.87 2.85 -12.79
CA TYR A 64 14.38 4.23 -12.93
C TYR A 64 13.28 5.26 -13.20
N PHE A 65 12.15 4.82 -13.75
CA PHE A 65 10.97 5.65 -13.97
C PHE A 65 10.22 5.95 -12.67
N GLN A 66 10.49 5.27 -11.56
CA GLN A 66 9.75 5.49 -10.31
C GLN A 66 10.07 6.86 -9.69
N PRO A 67 9.12 7.40 -8.91
CA PRO A 67 9.36 8.60 -8.12
C PRO A 67 10.53 8.42 -7.12
N PRO A 68 11.36 9.46 -6.87
CA PRO A 68 12.69 9.27 -6.33
C PRO A 68 12.80 9.19 -4.80
N PHE A 69 11.77 9.59 -4.04
CA PHE A 69 11.88 9.89 -2.61
C PHE A 69 12.40 8.69 -1.79
N TYR A 70 11.93 7.48 -2.06
CA TYR A 70 12.42 6.28 -1.38
C TYR A 70 13.93 6.05 -1.61
N TYR A 71 14.38 6.20 -2.86
CA TYR A 71 15.78 5.96 -3.23
C TYR A 71 16.68 7.07 -2.71
N THR A 72 16.22 8.32 -2.71
CA THR A 72 16.96 9.45 -2.13
C THR A 72 17.15 9.29 -0.62
N LEU A 73 16.17 8.74 0.10
CA LEU A 73 16.32 8.40 1.52
C LEU A 73 17.28 7.24 1.75
N LEU A 74 17.27 6.24 0.85
CA LEU A 74 18.11 5.05 0.96
C LEU A 74 19.57 5.30 0.57
N ALA A 75 19.82 6.16 -0.42
CA ALA A 75 21.13 6.46 -0.98
C ALA A 75 22.24 6.74 0.06
N PRO A 76 22.06 7.65 1.06
CA PRO A 76 23.10 7.89 2.06
C PRO A 76 23.28 6.75 3.06
N LEU A 77 22.32 5.83 3.19
CA LEU A 77 22.40 4.70 4.12
C LEU A 77 23.20 3.55 3.52
N ILE A 78 23.11 3.35 2.20
CA ILE A 78 23.86 2.30 1.52
C ILE A 78 25.35 2.65 1.35
N THR A 79 25.77 3.91 1.54
CA THR A 79 27.20 4.29 1.52
C THR A 79 27.97 3.79 2.74
N LEU A 80 27.29 3.28 3.76
CA LEU A 80 27.94 2.67 4.93
C LEU A 80 28.77 1.42 4.57
N ASN A 81 28.55 0.84 3.39
CA ASN A 81 29.34 -0.27 2.89
C ASN A 81 29.32 -0.37 1.37
N ASP A 82 30.42 -0.78 0.74
CA ASP A 82 30.50 -0.93 -0.71
C ASP A 82 30.03 -2.32 -1.20
N ASN A 83 29.90 -3.30 -0.32
CA ASN A 83 29.44 -4.64 -0.69
C ASN A 83 27.93 -4.63 -1.05
N PRO A 84 27.54 -4.99 -2.28
CA PRO A 84 26.15 -4.94 -2.71
C PRO A 84 25.19 -5.80 -1.86
N SER A 85 25.66 -6.92 -1.34
CA SER A 85 24.85 -7.77 -0.45
C SER A 85 24.59 -7.09 0.89
N LEU A 86 25.58 -6.40 1.45
CA LEU A 86 25.39 -5.67 2.69
C LEU A 86 24.54 -4.42 2.50
N GLN A 87 24.69 -3.70 1.38
CA GLN A 87 23.80 -2.60 1.00
C GLN A 87 22.34 -3.07 0.90
N LEU A 88 22.11 -4.25 0.31
CA LEU A 88 20.80 -4.88 0.26
C LEU A 88 20.24 -5.13 1.67
N HIS A 89 21.03 -5.71 2.58
CA HIS A 89 20.59 -5.95 3.96
C HIS A 89 20.29 -4.65 4.72
N ILE A 90 21.09 -3.59 4.52
CA ILE A 90 20.80 -2.25 5.06
C ILE A 90 19.43 -1.78 4.54
N ALA A 91 19.17 -1.89 3.24
CA ALA A 91 17.89 -1.52 2.66
C ALA A 91 16.71 -2.34 3.22
N ARG A 92 16.91 -3.64 3.45
CA ARG A 92 15.91 -4.51 4.09
C ARG A 92 15.62 -4.07 5.53
N VAL A 93 16.65 -3.75 6.33
CA VAL A 93 16.48 -3.22 7.69
C VAL A 93 15.71 -1.89 7.66
N VAL A 94 16.01 -1.00 6.72
CA VAL A 94 15.27 0.25 6.51
C VAL A 94 13.79 -0.03 6.22
N SER A 95 13.45 -0.98 5.33
CA SER A 95 12.06 -1.39 5.08
C SER A 95 11.35 -1.86 6.35
N ILE A 96 12.02 -2.65 7.19
CA ILE A 96 11.45 -3.17 8.45
C ILE A 96 11.18 -2.02 9.43
N ILE A 97 12.11 -1.07 9.56
CA ILE A 97 11.95 0.12 10.42
C ILE A 97 10.78 0.96 9.92
N ILE A 98 10.70 1.21 8.61
CA ILE A 98 9.60 1.95 7.98
C ILE A 98 8.26 1.27 8.29
N TRP A 99 8.17 -0.06 8.15
CA TRP A 99 6.97 -0.79 8.53
C TRP A 99 6.63 -0.60 10.02
N ALA A 100 7.59 -0.70 10.93
CA ALA A 100 7.35 -0.55 12.37
C ALA A 100 6.82 0.85 12.72
N VAL A 101 7.34 1.88 12.06
CA VAL A 101 6.83 3.26 12.15
C VAL A 101 5.39 3.33 11.64
N GLY A 102 5.11 2.79 10.46
CA GLY A 102 3.75 2.73 9.89
C GLY A 102 2.76 2.01 10.78
N PHE A 103 3.17 0.90 11.40
CA PHE A 103 2.36 0.13 12.34
C PHE A 103 2.00 0.93 13.60
N CYS A 104 2.96 1.66 14.16
CA CYS A 104 2.71 2.58 15.30
C CYS A 104 1.71 3.69 14.93
N PHE A 105 1.83 4.27 13.73
CA PHE A 105 0.88 5.28 13.25
C PHE A 105 -0.50 4.70 12.95
N ALA A 106 -0.60 3.46 12.50
CA ALA A 106 -1.87 2.76 12.32
C ALA A 106 -2.60 2.59 13.66
N PHE A 107 -1.88 2.28 14.74
CA PHE A 107 -2.46 2.24 16.09
C PHE A 107 -2.97 3.62 16.54
N LYS A 108 -2.24 4.70 16.26
CA LYS A 108 -2.72 6.07 16.50
C LYS A 108 -3.98 6.38 15.69
N LEU A 109 -4.04 5.95 14.41
CA LEU A 109 -5.20 6.17 13.54
C LEU A 109 -6.44 5.47 14.08
N ILE A 110 -6.30 4.21 14.52
CA ILE A 110 -7.35 3.43 15.18
C ILE A 110 -7.95 4.19 16.38
N SER A 111 -7.09 4.81 17.20
CA SER A 111 -7.52 5.62 18.34
C SER A 111 -8.27 6.88 17.92
N ILE A 112 -7.81 7.59 16.88
CA ILE A 112 -8.48 8.82 16.41
C ILE A 112 -9.86 8.54 15.82
N ILE A 113 -10.01 7.46 15.06
CA ILE A 113 -11.31 7.08 14.49
C ILE A 113 -12.23 6.38 15.52
N ASN A 114 -11.73 6.13 16.74
CA ASN A 114 -12.40 5.37 17.79
C ASN A 114 -12.89 4.00 17.31
N LEU A 115 -12.04 3.26 16.61
CA LEU A 115 -12.45 2.01 15.97
C LEU A 115 -12.77 0.94 17.03
N PRO A 116 -14.00 0.39 17.07
CA PRO A 116 -14.38 -0.58 18.09
C PRO A 116 -13.75 -1.96 17.84
N GLN A 117 -13.71 -2.79 18.89
CA GLN A 117 -13.47 -4.23 18.76
C GLN A 117 -14.68 -4.89 18.07
N PRO A 118 -14.50 -5.94 17.25
CA PRO A 118 -13.23 -6.63 16.94
C PRO A 118 -12.38 -5.96 15.84
N HIS A 119 -12.90 -4.91 15.18
CA HIS A 119 -12.35 -4.34 13.95
C HIS A 119 -10.93 -3.80 14.11
N ASN A 120 -10.62 -3.14 15.22
CA ASN A 120 -9.28 -2.59 15.45
C ASN A 120 -8.18 -3.67 15.50
N THR A 121 -8.43 -4.82 16.13
CA THR A 121 -7.45 -5.92 16.17
C THR A 121 -7.34 -6.61 14.82
N VAL A 122 -8.44 -6.77 14.08
CA VAL A 122 -8.39 -7.33 12.72
C VAL A 122 -7.56 -6.45 11.78
N VAL A 123 -7.75 -5.13 11.81
CA VAL A 123 -6.95 -4.19 11.00
C VAL A 123 -5.46 -4.31 11.32
N LEU A 124 -5.08 -4.34 12.61
CA LEU A 124 -3.68 -4.53 13.00
C LEU A 124 -3.15 -5.91 12.64
N ALA A 125 -3.96 -6.96 12.72
CA ALA A 125 -3.55 -8.30 12.31
C ALA A 125 -3.22 -8.34 10.82
N PHE A 126 -4.00 -7.71 9.95
CA PHE A 126 -3.67 -7.59 8.52
C PHE A 126 -2.36 -6.81 8.30
N LEU A 127 -2.20 -5.65 8.95
CA LEU A 127 -1.00 -4.83 8.81
C LEU A 127 0.27 -5.51 9.36
N ALA A 128 0.13 -6.39 10.36
CA ALA A 128 1.26 -7.12 10.93
C ALA A 128 1.56 -8.44 10.21
N LEU A 129 0.53 -9.19 9.82
CA LEU A 129 0.64 -10.62 9.52
C LEU A 129 0.18 -11.01 8.11
N LEU A 130 -0.24 -10.07 7.24
CA LEU A 130 -0.56 -10.42 5.85
C LEU A 130 0.71 -10.95 5.13
N PRO A 131 0.74 -12.21 4.64
CA PRO A 131 1.98 -12.86 4.19
C PRO A 131 2.74 -12.12 3.10
N THR A 132 2.08 -11.71 2.01
CA THR A 132 2.77 -10.95 0.96
C THR A 132 3.24 -9.59 1.49
N TYR A 133 2.48 -8.94 2.39
CA TYR A 133 2.92 -7.67 2.95
C TYR A 133 4.17 -7.85 3.84
N ILE A 134 4.28 -8.94 4.60
CA ILE A 134 5.52 -9.30 5.33
C ILE A 134 6.68 -9.42 4.34
N ALA A 135 6.54 -10.26 3.32
CA ALA A 135 7.61 -10.47 2.33
C ALA A 135 8.04 -9.16 1.66
N ASN A 136 7.05 -8.33 1.26
CA ASN A 136 7.30 -7.05 0.62
C ASN A 136 7.97 -6.04 1.56
N SER A 137 7.64 -6.05 2.87
CA SER A 137 8.23 -5.15 3.86
C SER A 137 9.46 -5.71 4.58
N SER A 138 9.91 -6.91 4.21
CA SER A 138 11.21 -7.48 4.55
C SER A 138 12.25 -7.35 3.42
N THR A 139 11.82 -6.90 2.23
CA THR A 139 12.68 -6.66 1.05
C THR A 139 12.81 -5.16 0.74
N ALA A 140 13.82 -4.77 -0.04
CA ALA A 140 14.02 -3.39 -0.46
C ALA A 140 13.09 -2.99 -1.63
N ASN A 141 12.05 -2.19 -1.36
CA ASN A 141 11.16 -1.61 -2.37
C ASN A 141 10.44 -0.34 -1.86
N ASN A 142 9.91 0.45 -2.78
CA ASN A 142 9.20 1.69 -2.46
C ASN A 142 7.77 1.50 -1.89
N ASP A 143 7.21 0.29 -1.98
CA ASP A 143 5.84 -0.01 -1.52
C ASP A 143 5.68 0.11 0.00
N THR A 144 6.71 -0.25 0.77
CA THR A 144 6.68 -0.19 2.24
C THR A 144 6.62 1.25 2.75
N LEU A 145 7.41 2.15 2.14
CA LEU A 145 7.35 3.58 2.43
C LEU A 145 6.02 4.19 1.96
N THR A 146 5.55 3.83 0.78
CA THR A 146 4.26 4.30 0.25
C THR A 146 3.10 3.93 1.17
N THR A 147 3.07 2.69 1.65
CA THR A 147 2.04 2.20 2.57
C THR A 147 2.10 2.93 3.91
N THR A 148 3.30 3.17 4.43
CA THR A 148 3.51 3.91 5.68
C THR A 148 3.06 5.36 5.57
N LEU A 149 3.47 6.07 4.51
CA LEU A 149 3.03 7.43 4.24
C LEU A 149 1.52 7.50 3.99
N SER A 150 0.92 6.48 3.39
CA SER A 150 -0.53 6.39 3.23
C SER A 150 -1.26 6.33 4.59
N ILE A 151 -0.75 5.53 5.53
CA ILE A 151 -1.29 5.46 6.91
C ILE A 151 -1.13 6.81 7.63
N ILE A 152 0.03 7.46 7.51
CA ILE A 152 0.28 8.78 8.10
C ILE A 152 -0.64 9.84 7.48
N THR A 153 -0.87 9.78 6.16
CA THR A 153 -1.79 10.66 5.44
C THR A 153 -3.22 10.47 5.92
N PHE A 154 -3.68 9.23 6.05
CA PHE A 154 -4.98 8.94 6.65
C PHE A 154 -5.12 9.48 8.06
N LEU A 155 -4.11 9.28 8.91
CA LEU A 155 -4.08 9.81 10.27
C LEU A 155 -4.23 11.33 10.26
N TYR A 156 -3.50 12.01 9.38
CA TYR A 156 -3.52 13.45 9.29
C TYR A 156 -4.87 13.96 8.78
N VAL A 157 -5.42 13.36 7.72
CA VAL A 157 -6.78 13.67 7.23
C VAL A 157 -7.82 13.42 8.33
N ALA A 158 -7.73 12.32 9.09
CA ALA A 158 -8.63 12.02 10.18
C ALA A 158 -8.57 13.05 11.32
N LYS A 159 -7.38 13.59 11.64
CA LYS A 159 -7.23 14.72 12.56
C LYS A 159 -7.90 15.98 12.04
N LEU A 160 -7.66 16.34 10.78
CA LEU A 160 -8.21 17.54 10.16
C LEU A 160 -9.75 17.50 10.05
N LEU A 161 -10.35 16.31 9.95
CA LEU A 161 -11.81 16.15 10.00
C LEU A 161 -12.42 16.55 11.37
N SER A 162 -11.63 16.66 12.42
CA SER A 162 -12.08 17.07 13.77
C SER A 162 -11.50 18.41 14.24
N GLN A 163 -10.55 18.99 13.51
CA GLN A 163 -9.88 20.24 13.87
C GLN A 163 -10.14 21.31 12.82
N GLU A 164 -9.85 22.57 13.13
CA GLU A 164 -9.89 23.64 12.12
C GLU A 164 -8.86 23.42 11.02
N LEU A 165 -9.26 23.74 9.79
CA LEU A 165 -8.42 23.67 8.60
C LEU A 165 -7.79 25.04 8.36
N THR A 166 -6.52 25.17 8.75
CA THR A 166 -5.71 26.38 8.54
C THR A 166 -4.83 26.23 7.30
N PHE A 167 -4.28 27.33 6.80
CA PHE A 167 -3.36 27.34 5.66
C PHE A 167 -2.13 26.45 5.91
N VAL A 168 -1.49 26.56 7.07
CA VAL A 168 -0.33 25.73 7.45
C VAL A 168 -0.70 24.24 7.44
N LYS A 169 -1.89 23.89 7.95
CA LYS A 169 -2.34 22.50 7.96
C LYS A 169 -2.61 21.96 6.56
N LEU A 170 -3.10 22.82 5.66
CA LEU A 170 -3.33 22.49 4.26
C LEU A 170 -2.00 22.29 3.52
N LEU A 171 -1.00 23.16 3.73
CA LEU A 171 0.36 22.97 3.18
C LEU A 171 1.02 21.69 3.68
N ALA A 172 0.86 21.37 4.97
CA ALA A 172 1.36 20.10 5.52
C ALA A 172 0.65 18.88 4.88
N LEU A 173 -0.65 18.99 4.55
CA LEU A 173 -1.37 17.94 3.83
C LEU A 173 -0.85 17.79 2.40
N SER A 174 -0.68 18.89 1.67
CA SER A 174 -0.06 18.89 0.33
C SER A 174 1.31 18.26 0.37
N THR A 175 2.17 18.66 1.32
CA THR A 175 3.53 18.11 1.47
C THR A 175 3.49 16.60 1.69
N LEU A 176 2.64 16.12 2.60
CA LEU A 176 2.57 14.70 2.89
C LEU A 176 2.06 13.87 1.70
N ILE A 177 1.06 14.38 0.97
CA ILE A 177 0.57 13.74 -0.26
C ILE A 177 1.65 13.78 -1.35
N SER A 178 2.34 14.90 -1.53
CA SER A 178 3.46 15.04 -2.47
C SER A 178 4.59 14.06 -2.16
N LEU A 179 4.98 13.88 -0.89
CA LEU A 179 5.97 12.88 -0.49
C LEU A 179 5.50 11.45 -0.80
N THR A 180 4.20 11.17 -0.63
CA THR A 180 3.63 9.87 -0.99
C THR A 180 3.69 9.65 -2.49
N ILE A 181 3.31 10.65 -3.30
CA ILE A 181 3.41 10.62 -4.77
C ILE A 181 4.87 10.47 -5.22
N LEU A 182 5.79 11.21 -4.59
CA LEU A 182 7.23 11.15 -4.85
C LEU A 182 7.88 9.86 -4.36
N THR A 183 7.17 9.01 -3.60
CA THR A 183 7.57 7.64 -3.29
C THR A 183 7.08 6.65 -4.34
N LYS A 184 5.81 6.80 -4.74
CA LYS A 184 5.14 5.99 -5.75
C LYS A 184 3.92 6.72 -6.27
N ILE A 185 3.67 6.65 -7.58
CA ILE A 185 2.57 7.37 -8.23
C ILE A 185 1.19 7.03 -7.64
N THR A 186 1.04 5.84 -7.05
CA THR A 186 -0.19 5.44 -6.33
C THR A 186 -0.53 6.34 -5.14
N GLY A 187 0.39 7.22 -4.68
CA GLY A 187 0.09 8.28 -3.71
C GLY A 187 -1.01 9.25 -4.14
N VAL A 188 -1.31 9.35 -5.44
CA VAL A 188 -2.39 10.21 -5.97
C VAL A 188 -3.78 9.83 -5.46
N ILE A 189 -3.96 8.63 -4.89
CA ILE A 189 -5.23 8.19 -4.27
C ILE A 189 -5.74 9.13 -3.17
N PHE A 190 -4.86 9.95 -2.58
CA PHE A 190 -5.23 10.90 -1.54
C PHE A 190 -5.73 12.25 -2.07
N LEU A 191 -5.58 12.56 -3.36
CA LEU A 191 -6.09 13.82 -3.92
C LEU A 191 -7.62 13.93 -3.78
N PRO A 192 -8.43 12.92 -4.16
CA PRO A 192 -9.87 12.99 -3.98
C PRO A 192 -10.28 13.04 -2.50
N ALA A 193 -9.53 12.36 -1.62
CA ALA A 193 -9.78 12.37 -0.18
C ALA A 193 -9.48 13.73 0.47
N ALA A 194 -8.45 14.43 0.00
CA ALA A 194 -8.14 15.79 0.42
C ALA A 194 -9.20 16.79 -0.06
N ILE A 195 -9.66 16.68 -1.31
CA ILE A 195 -10.76 17.50 -1.84
C ILE A 195 -12.05 17.25 -1.04
N TRP A 196 -12.35 15.99 -0.72
CA TRP A 196 -13.46 15.64 0.17
C TRP A 196 -13.32 16.26 1.56
N LEU A 197 -12.13 16.21 2.18
CA LEU A 197 -11.87 16.88 3.44
C LEU A 197 -12.16 18.38 3.34
N ILE A 198 -11.67 19.06 2.31
CA ILE A 198 -11.88 20.50 2.13
C ILE A 198 -13.39 20.78 1.98
N TYR A 199 -14.08 20.04 1.12
CA TYR A 199 -15.54 20.12 0.94
C TYR A 199 -16.29 19.96 2.26
N PHE A 200 -15.92 18.95 3.05
CA PHE A 200 -16.52 18.69 4.36
C PHE A 200 -16.28 19.84 5.34
N LYS A 201 -15.07 20.41 5.36
CA LYS A 201 -14.71 21.52 6.25
C LYS A 201 -15.34 22.85 5.85
N THR A 202 -15.54 23.09 4.55
CA THR A 202 -16.17 24.30 4.03
C THR A 202 -17.69 24.20 3.96
N LYS A 203 -18.26 23.04 4.29
CA LYS A 203 -19.71 22.75 4.28
C LYS A 203 -20.35 22.94 2.89
N GLY A 204 -19.65 22.54 1.83
CA GLY A 204 -20.12 22.67 0.46
C GLY A 204 -19.17 23.41 -0.48
N ILE A 205 -19.62 23.59 -1.72
CA ILE A 205 -18.89 24.31 -2.77
C ILE A 205 -19.16 25.81 -2.61
N ASN A 206 -18.20 26.53 -2.03
CA ASN A 206 -18.23 27.98 -1.84
C ASN A 206 -16.85 28.59 -2.15
N ARG A 207 -16.70 29.91 -2.01
CA ARG A 207 -15.42 30.60 -2.26
C ARG A 207 -14.27 29.99 -1.45
N LYS A 208 -14.49 29.65 -0.16
CA LYS A 208 -13.47 29.01 0.68
C LYS A 208 -13.08 27.61 0.17
N PHE A 209 -14.04 26.83 -0.32
CA PHE A 209 -13.77 25.53 -0.95
C PHE A 209 -12.88 25.69 -2.18
N ILE A 210 -13.24 26.60 -3.07
CA ILE A 210 -12.50 26.86 -4.31
C ILE A 210 -11.08 27.34 -3.98
N THR A 211 -10.93 28.34 -3.11
CA THR A 211 -9.62 28.88 -2.72
C THR A 211 -8.75 27.81 -2.04
N ASN A 212 -9.28 27.06 -1.07
CA ASN A 212 -8.51 26.01 -0.39
C ASN A 212 -8.15 24.86 -1.34
N THR A 213 -9.05 24.49 -2.27
CA THR A 213 -8.76 23.45 -3.26
C THR A 213 -7.70 23.93 -4.24
N ALA A 214 -7.79 25.16 -4.74
CA ALA A 214 -6.79 25.75 -5.62
C ALA A 214 -5.42 25.83 -4.94
N LEU A 215 -5.35 26.29 -3.68
CA LEU A 215 -4.12 26.31 -2.89
C LEU A 215 -3.54 24.91 -2.68
N PHE A 216 -4.38 23.94 -2.34
CA PHE A 216 -3.97 22.55 -2.16
C PHE A 216 -3.39 21.94 -3.43
N ILE A 217 -4.09 22.09 -4.57
CA ILE A 217 -3.64 21.57 -5.87
C ILE A 217 -2.38 22.28 -6.32
N ALA A 218 -2.33 23.62 -6.27
CA ALA A 218 -1.14 24.40 -6.64
C ALA A 218 0.08 24.00 -5.81
N SER A 219 -0.08 23.85 -4.49
CA SER A 219 1.01 23.42 -3.60
C SER A 219 1.47 22.00 -3.91
N THR A 220 0.54 21.08 -4.14
CA THR A 220 0.88 19.69 -4.47
C THR A 220 1.62 19.62 -5.80
N THR A 221 1.11 20.31 -6.83
CA THR A 221 1.72 20.41 -8.15
C THR A 221 3.10 21.07 -8.10
N LEU A 222 3.29 22.12 -7.30
CA LEU A 222 4.60 22.75 -7.15
C LEU A 222 5.63 21.76 -6.57
N LEU A 223 5.21 20.95 -5.60
CA LEU A 223 6.08 20.00 -4.92
C LEU A 223 6.38 18.74 -5.74
N THR A 224 5.48 18.30 -6.61
CA THR A 224 5.66 17.08 -7.42
C THR A 224 5.96 17.34 -8.90
N GLY A 225 5.63 18.52 -9.41
CA GLY A 225 5.60 18.85 -10.84
C GLY A 225 6.96 18.75 -11.52
N TRP A 226 8.04 19.05 -10.79
CA TRP A 226 9.40 18.92 -11.30
C TRP A 226 9.74 17.50 -11.77
N TRP A 227 9.21 16.47 -11.08
CA TRP A 227 9.48 15.07 -11.45
C TRP A 227 8.70 14.65 -12.69
N PHE A 228 7.44 15.06 -12.80
CA PHE A 228 6.65 14.86 -14.02
C PHE A 228 7.26 15.58 -15.23
N LEU A 229 7.77 16.80 -15.01
CA LEU A 229 8.47 17.56 -16.04
C LEU A 229 9.76 16.87 -16.47
N TYR A 230 10.57 16.40 -15.51
CA TYR A 230 11.78 15.61 -15.80
C TYR A 230 11.45 14.39 -16.66
N ASN A 231 10.42 13.62 -16.30
CA ASN A 231 10.00 12.45 -17.07
C ASN A 231 9.54 12.82 -18.48
N PHE A 232 8.75 13.89 -18.62
CA PHE A 232 8.29 14.35 -19.93
C PHE A 232 9.46 14.80 -20.82
N LEU A 233 10.37 15.61 -20.30
CA LEU A 233 11.55 16.07 -21.04
C LEU A 233 12.49 14.92 -21.42
N THR A 234 12.59 13.89 -20.58
CA THR A 234 13.51 12.76 -20.79
C THR A 234 12.92 11.68 -21.70
N TYR A 235 11.64 11.34 -21.52
CA TYR A 235 11.00 10.16 -22.10
C TYR A 235 9.79 10.47 -22.97
N GLN A 236 9.41 11.74 -23.13
CA GLN A 236 8.17 12.18 -23.78
C GLN A 236 6.90 11.56 -23.16
N ASN A 237 6.99 11.14 -21.89
CA ASN A 237 5.90 10.54 -21.12
C ASN A 237 5.99 11.03 -19.68
N TYR A 238 4.90 11.62 -19.15
CA TYR A 238 4.86 12.16 -17.78
C TYR A 238 5.12 11.10 -16.70
N LEU A 239 4.85 9.83 -16.99
CA LEU A 239 5.04 8.72 -16.06
C LEU A 239 6.35 7.97 -16.28
N GLY A 240 7.20 8.45 -17.20
CA GLY A 240 8.44 7.80 -17.60
C GLY A 240 8.23 6.63 -18.57
N PRO A 241 9.26 5.80 -18.83
CA PRO A 241 9.25 4.73 -19.82
C PRO A 241 8.51 3.48 -19.31
N ILE A 242 7.27 3.63 -18.83
CA ILE A 242 6.48 2.53 -18.26
C ILE A 242 6.35 1.39 -19.26
N ASP A 243 6.01 1.67 -20.52
CA ASP A 243 5.82 0.64 -21.55
C ASP A 243 7.09 -0.20 -21.78
N ALA A 244 8.27 0.42 -21.68
CA ALA A 244 9.54 -0.29 -21.81
C ALA A 244 9.81 -1.15 -20.55
N SER A 245 9.51 -0.61 -19.36
CA SER A 245 9.63 -1.33 -18.09
C SER A 245 8.69 -2.53 -17.98
N THR A 246 7.51 -2.44 -18.57
CA THR A 246 6.48 -3.49 -18.56
C THR A 246 6.50 -4.37 -19.82
N SER A 247 7.45 -4.19 -20.73
CA SER A 247 7.47 -4.83 -22.05
C SER A 247 7.51 -6.37 -22.03
N THR A 248 8.02 -6.99 -20.97
CA THR A 248 8.01 -8.45 -20.78
C THR A 248 6.64 -9.02 -20.40
N PHE A 249 5.69 -8.16 -20.00
CA PHE A 249 4.34 -8.60 -19.71
C PHE A 249 3.56 -8.75 -21.02
N THR A 250 2.83 -9.86 -21.14
CA THR A 250 2.07 -10.16 -22.36
C THR A 250 1.04 -9.07 -22.65
N ASN A 251 1.01 -8.58 -23.89
CA ASN A 251 -0.01 -7.65 -24.36
C ASN A 251 -1.34 -8.40 -24.53
N ILE A 252 -2.10 -8.47 -23.44
CA ILE A 252 -3.43 -9.09 -23.43
C ILE A 252 -4.46 -8.05 -23.86
N PRO A 253 -5.27 -8.30 -24.91
CA PRO A 253 -6.32 -7.39 -25.34
C PRO A 253 -7.34 -7.10 -24.24
N PRO A 254 -7.94 -5.89 -24.19
CA PRO A 254 -9.04 -5.60 -23.29
C PRO A 254 -10.22 -6.57 -23.49
N GLY A 255 -10.81 -7.06 -22.39
CA GLY A 255 -11.94 -7.97 -22.42
C GLY A 255 -12.13 -8.74 -21.11
N ALA A 256 -13.14 -9.61 -21.07
CA ALA A 256 -13.48 -10.40 -19.88
C ALA A 256 -12.30 -11.28 -19.41
N TYR A 257 -11.52 -11.83 -20.34
CA TYR A 257 -10.35 -12.62 -20.02
C TYR A 257 -9.24 -11.79 -19.34
N LYS A 258 -8.96 -10.59 -19.85
CA LYS A 258 -8.01 -9.67 -19.19
C LYS A 258 -8.48 -9.29 -17.80
N LEU A 259 -9.75 -8.97 -17.64
CA LEU A 259 -10.33 -8.67 -16.32
C LEU A 259 -10.19 -9.85 -15.36
N TYR A 260 -10.45 -11.08 -15.81
CA TYR A 260 -10.23 -12.30 -15.03
C TYR A 260 -8.76 -12.43 -14.59
N LEU A 261 -7.80 -12.22 -15.49
CA LEU A 261 -6.38 -12.28 -15.15
C LEU A 261 -5.97 -11.19 -14.16
N ILE A 262 -6.54 -9.98 -14.29
CA ILE A 262 -6.32 -8.89 -13.33
C ILE A 262 -6.82 -9.28 -11.95
N LEU A 263 -8.07 -9.75 -11.85
CA LEU A 263 -8.67 -10.16 -10.58
C LEU A 263 -7.92 -11.34 -9.97
N ARG A 264 -7.60 -12.37 -10.78
CA ARG A 264 -6.84 -13.54 -10.33
C ARG A 264 -5.44 -13.17 -9.86
N GLY A 265 -4.66 -12.46 -10.68
CA GLY A 265 -3.28 -12.09 -10.33
C GLY A 265 -3.25 -11.24 -9.06
N THR A 266 -4.11 -10.22 -8.99
CA THR A 266 -4.24 -9.34 -7.83
C THR A 266 -4.61 -10.14 -6.58
N PHE A 267 -5.57 -11.07 -6.68
CA PHE A 267 -6.02 -11.90 -5.56
C PHE A 267 -4.92 -12.82 -5.03
N PHE A 268 -4.25 -13.58 -5.90
CA PHE A 268 -3.19 -14.51 -5.49
C PHE A 268 -2.05 -13.76 -4.80
N THR A 269 -1.60 -12.68 -5.45
CA THR A 269 -0.45 -11.92 -4.96
C THR A 269 -0.78 -11.03 -3.77
N PHE A 270 -2.04 -10.60 -3.58
CA PHE A 270 -2.44 -9.84 -2.39
C PHE A 270 -2.29 -10.65 -1.10
N TRP A 271 -2.72 -11.92 -1.13
CA TRP A 271 -2.76 -12.77 0.06
C TRP A 271 -1.40 -13.36 0.42
N ALA A 272 -0.84 -14.18 -0.47
CA ALA A 272 0.42 -14.87 -0.22
C ALA A 272 1.07 -15.20 -1.55
N ALA A 273 2.14 -14.50 -1.90
CA ALA A 273 3.01 -14.85 -3.01
C ALA A 273 4.41 -14.29 -2.76
N TYR A 274 5.41 -14.95 -3.33
CA TYR A 274 6.81 -14.66 -3.07
C TYR A 274 7.66 -14.79 -4.34
N GLY A 275 8.92 -14.37 -4.22
CA GLY A 275 9.89 -14.37 -5.30
C GLY A 275 9.85 -13.10 -6.16
N PRO A 276 10.82 -12.94 -7.08
CA PRO A 276 11.01 -11.72 -7.86
C PRO A 276 9.76 -11.24 -8.60
N ALA A 277 8.98 -12.16 -9.19
CA ALA A 277 7.77 -11.87 -9.95
C ALA A 277 6.49 -12.37 -9.25
N ASN A 278 6.55 -12.66 -7.95
CA ASN A 278 5.46 -13.32 -7.19
C ASN A 278 5.03 -14.68 -7.78
N GLN A 279 5.99 -15.42 -8.32
CA GLN A 279 5.77 -16.73 -8.94
C GLN A 279 5.66 -17.87 -7.92
N ILE A 280 6.27 -17.71 -6.74
CA ILE A 280 6.23 -18.72 -5.67
C ILE A 280 4.91 -18.55 -4.93
N ARG A 281 4.08 -19.58 -4.94
CA ARG A 281 2.69 -19.53 -4.46
C ARG A 281 2.41 -20.70 -3.53
N LEU A 282 1.43 -20.50 -2.64
CA LEU A 282 0.92 -21.57 -1.79
C LEU A 282 0.17 -22.62 -2.63
N PRO A 283 -0.15 -23.80 -2.06
CA PRO A 283 -1.00 -24.77 -2.74
C PRO A 283 -2.37 -24.20 -3.15
N LEU A 284 -2.93 -24.66 -4.28
CA LEU A 284 -4.17 -24.13 -4.84
C LEU A 284 -5.35 -24.17 -3.86
N PHE A 285 -5.47 -25.23 -3.06
CA PHE A 285 -6.54 -25.36 -2.06
C PHE A 285 -6.56 -24.19 -1.06
N THR A 286 -5.38 -23.63 -0.73
CA THR A 286 -5.28 -22.48 0.17
C THR A 286 -5.94 -21.26 -0.46
N TYR A 287 -5.73 -21.03 -1.76
CA TYR A 287 -6.36 -19.92 -2.47
C TYR A 287 -7.87 -20.10 -2.66
N ILE A 288 -8.35 -21.34 -2.83
CA ILE A 288 -9.80 -21.60 -2.88
C ILE A 288 -10.44 -21.20 -1.55
N PHE A 289 -9.83 -21.57 -0.42
CA PHE A 289 -10.29 -21.15 0.90
C PHE A 289 -10.22 -19.63 1.09
N LEU A 290 -9.11 -19.00 0.69
CA LEU A 290 -8.95 -17.54 0.75
C LEU A 290 -9.94 -16.80 -0.15
N LEU A 291 -10.37 -17.41 -1.26
CA LEU A 291 -11.36 -16.81 -2.15
C LEU A 291 -12.72 -16.69 -1.45
N VAL A 292 -13.13 -17.73 -0.72
CA VAL A 292 -14.33 -17.68 0.13
C VAL A 292 -14.18 -16.57 1.18
N LEU A 293 -13.00 -16.49 1.83
CA LEU A 293 -12.69 -15.42 2.80
C LEU A 293 -12.53 -14.04 2.17
N THR A 294 -12.47 -13.90 0.86
CA THR A 294 -12.49 -12.61 0.17
C THR A 294 -13.92 -12.24 -0.24
N ILE A 295 -14.64 -13.16 -0.88
CA ILE A 295 -16.00 -12.91 -1.40
C ILE A 295 -16.98 -12.69 -0.25
N PHE A 296 -16.92 -13.52 0.79
CA PHE A 296 -17.91 -13.47 1.87
C PHE A 296 -17.88 -12.12 2.62
N PRO A 297 -16.72 -11.58 3.02
CA PRO A 297 -16.66 -10.24 3.58
C PRO A 297 -17.07 -9.12 2.61
N ILE A 298 -16.78 -9.23 1.31
CA ILE A 298 -17.23 -8.25 0.32
C ILE A 298 -18.77 -8.20 0.28
N LEU A 299 -19.43 -9.36 0.19
CA LEU A 299 -20.89 -9.45 0.21
C LEU A 299 -21.47 -8.88 1.51
N GLY A 300 -20.83 -9.19 2.64
CA GLY A 300 -21.25 -8.70 3.95
C GLY A 300 -21.13 -7.19 4.05
N PHE A 301 -20.05 -6.62 3.50
CA PHE A 301 -19.86 -5.18 3.44
C PHE A 301 -20.94 -4.50 2.58
N CYS A 302 -21.26 -5.06 1.41
CA CYS A 302 -22.34 -4.59 0.55
C CYS A 302 -23.70 -4.63 1.28
N LEU A 303 -24.00 -5.71 2.01
CA LEU A 303 -25.21 -5.81 2.84
C LEU A 303 -25.22 -4.81 3.99
N SER A 304 -24.08 -4.56 4.63
CA SER A 304 -23.94 -3.53 5.66
C SER A 304 -24.27 -2.15 5.09
N LEU A 305 -23.73 -1.84 3.91
CA LEU A 305 -23.99 -0.58 3.22
C LEU A 305 -25.47 -0.45 2.84
N TYR A 306 -26.07 -1.51 2.29
CA TYR A 306 -27.50 -1.57 1.99
C TYR A 306 -28.37 -1.31 3.23
N LYS A 307 -28.07 -1.95 4.37
CA LYS A 307 -28.79 -1.74 5.64
C LYS A 307 -28.67 -0.30 6.14
N VAL A 308 -27.49 0.31 6.03
CA VAL A 308 -27.27 1.71 6.41
C VAL A 308 -28.08 2.65 5.50
N LEU A 309 -28.03 2.45 4.19
CA LEU A 309 -28.67 3.35 3.22
C LEU A 309 -30.19 3.19 3.17
N ARG A 310 -30.72 1.95 3.23
CA ARG A 310 -32.16 1.68 3.08
C ARG A 310 -32.90 1.52 4.40
N LYS A 311 -32.25 0.95 5.42
CA LYS A 311 -32.88 0.65 6.72
C LYS A 311 -32.44 1.60 7.84
N LYS A 312 -31.73 2.69 7.50
CA LYS A 312 -31.21 3.70 8.44
C LYS A 312 -30.44 3.09 9.63
N ALA A 313 -29.78 1.95 9.41
CA ALA A 313 -28.99 1.30 10.45
C ALA A 313 -27.80 2.18 10.89
N LYS A 314 -27.38 2.04 12.14
CA LYS A 314 -26.21 2.76 12.67
C LYS A 314 -24.95 2.32 11.94
N MET A 315 -24.13 3.27 11.51
CA MET A 315 -22.85 2.97 10.88
C MET A 315 -21.85 2.40 11.89
N PRO A 316 -21.00 1.44 11.46
CA PRO A 316 -20.00 0.82 12.34
C PRO A 316 -18.91 1.81 12.78
N ILE A 317 -18.67 2.85 11.99
CA ILE A 317 -17.74 3.95 12.28
C ILE A 317 -18.40 5.30 11.90
N ASN A 318 -17.83 6.39 12.39
CA ASN A 318 -18.32 7.73 12.04
C ASN A 318 -18.30 7.97 10.53
N LYS A 319 -19.39 8.53 10.00
CA LYS A 319 -19.61 8.84 8.57
C LYS A 319 -18.42 9.51 7.89
N LYS A 320 -17.83 10.52 8.52
CA LYS A 320 -16.74 11.30 7.90
C LYS A 320 -15.49 10.45 7.64
N TYR A 321 -15.14 9.56 8.57
CA TYR A 321 -14.02 8.64 8.41
C TYR A 321 -14.35 7.53 7.40
N PHE A 322 -15.59 7.04 7.43
CA PHE A 322 -16.05 6.03 6.48
C PHE A 322 -15.92 6.52 5.03
N TYR A 323 -16.44 7.72 4.73
CA TYR A 323 -16.36 8.27 3.37
C TYR A 323 -14.93 8.51 2.94
N THR A 324 -14.05 9.01 3.82
CA THR A 324 -12.62 9.16 3.49
C THR A 324 -11.98 7.81 3.14
N LEU A 325 -12.18 6.77 3.96
CA LEU A 325 -11.63 5.44 3.71
C LEU A 325 -12.18 4.80 2.44
N LEU A 326 -13.47 5.02 2.16
CA LEU A 326 -14.15 4.56 0.96
C LEU A 326 -13.63 5.26 -0.29
N ILE A 327 -13.49 6.59 -0.26
CA ILE A 327 -12.94 7.37 -1.39
C ILE A 327 -11.54 6.87 -1.73
N VAL A 328 -10.65 6.74 -0.75
CA VAL A 328 -9.28 6.26 -1.02
C VAL A 328 -9.28 4.83 -1.57
N LEU A 329 -10.09 3.93 -1.01
CA LEU A 329 -10.19 2.57 -1.53
C LEU A 329 -10.72 2.54 -2.96
N SER A 330 -11.81 3.27 -3.24
CA SER A 330 -12.41 3.33 -4.57
C SER A 330 -11.46 3.93 -5.59
N THR A 331 -10.74 5.00 -5.25
CA THR A 331 -9.71 5.58 -6.12
C THR A 331 -8.56 4.60 -6.33
N ASN A 332 -8.12 3.88 -5.30
CA ASN A 332 -7.04 2.91 -5.46
C ASN A 332 -7.44 1.71 -6.35
N ILE A 333 -8.67 1.19 -6.20
CA ILE A 333 -9.22 0.16 -7.09
C ILE A 333 -9.32 0.68 -8.52
N PHE A 334 -9.81 1.91 -8.71
CA PHE A 334 -9.88 2.53 -10.04
C PHE A 334 -8.50 2.63 -10.68
N LEU A 335 -7.48 3.12 -9.96
CA LEU A 335 -6.12 3.23 -10.47
C LEU A 335 -5.51 1.86 -10.77
N LEU A 336 -5.74 0.86 -9.91
CA LEU A 336 -5.29 -0.51 -10.16
C LEU A 336 -5.87 -1.05 -11.47
N LEU A 337 -7.18 -0.87 -11.69
CA LEU A 337 -7.86 -1.31 -12.91
C LEU A 337 -7.39 -0.53 -14.13
N ALA A 338 -7.33 0.80 -14.04
CA ALA A 338 -6.88 1.66 -15.13
C ALA A 338 -5.44 1.32 -15.54
N PHE A 339 -4.52 1.21 -14.57
CA PHE A 339 -3.15 0.77 -14.81
C PHE A 339 -3.14 -0.61 -15.45
N ASN A 340 -3.91 -1.56 -14.93
CA ASN A 340 -3.89 -2.94 -15.41
C ASN A 340 -4.57 -3.18 -16.77
N ILE A 341 -5.43 -2.25 -17.20
CA ILE A 341 -6.04 -2.26 -18.53
C ILE A 341 -5.02 -1.84 -19.59
N HIS A 342 -4.15 -0.87 -19.27
CA HIS A 342 -3.09 -0.42 -20.17
C HIS A 342 -1.82 -1.27 -20.07
N GLN A 343 -1.38 -1.55 -18.84
CA GLN A 343 -0.19 -2.33 -18.50
C GLN A 343 -0.62 -3.68 -17.93
N HIS A 344 0.01 -4.81 -18.25
CA HIS A 344 -0.42 -6.10 -17.67
C HIS A 344 0.42 -6.51 -16.46
N GLN A 345 0.16 -5.90 -15.28
CA GLN A 345 0.88 -6.20 -14.03
C GLN A 345 -0.07 -6.40 -12.85
N PRO A 346 -0.79 -7.53 -12.80
CA PRO A 346 -1.87 -7.73 -11.84
C PRO A 346 -1.34 -8.10 -10.45
N LEU A 347 -0.82 -7.09 -9.75
CA LEU A 347 -0.10 -7.23 -8.49
C LEU A 347 -0.92 -6.67 -7.32
N GLY A 348 -1.13 -7.51 -6.31
CA GLY A 348 -1.90 -7.19 -5.11
C GLY A 348 -1.28 -6.10 -4.25
N ARG A 349 0.04 -5.89 -4.33
CA ARG A 349 0.75 -4.84 -3.58
C ARG A 349 0.30 -3.43 -3.94
N TYR A 350 -0.26 -3.21 -5.13
CA TYR A 350 -0.87 -1.93 -5.50
C TYR A 350 -2.08 -1.56 -4.62
N LEU A 351 -2.67 -2.52 -3.91
CA LEU A 351 -3.74 -2.26 -2.96
C LEU A 351 -3.24 -1.86 -1.55
N TYR A 352 -1.95 -1.97 -1.26
CA TYR A 352 -1.41 -1.72 0.08
C TYR A 352 -1.51 -0.28 0.59
N PRO A 353 -1.42 0.76 -0.24
CA PRO A 353 -1.77 2.12 0.19
C PRO A 353 -3.17 2.23 0.84
N SER A 354 -4.09 1.33 0.46
CA SER A 354 -5.44 1.22 1.02
C SER A 354 -5.64 0.04 1.99
N LEU A 355 -4.57 -0.64 2.43
CA LEU A 355 -4.66 -1.85 3.27
C LEU A 355 -5.45 -1.63 4.56
N PHE A 356 -5.34 -0.44 5.17
CA PHE A 356 -6.15 -0.06 6.33
C PHE A 356 -7.65 -0.09 6.01
N SER A 357 -8.07 0.53 4.90
CA SER A 357 -9.46 0.53 4.43
C SER A 357 -9.94 -0.88 4.11
N ILE A 358 -9.12 -1.66 3.40
CA ILE A 358 -9.44 -3.04 3.02
C ILE A 358 -9.68 -3.89 4.26
N ALA A 359 -8.73 -3.91 5.20
CA ALA A 359 -8.84 -4.71 6.41
C ALA A 359 -10.05 -4.30 7.27
N LEU A 360 -10.37 -3.00 7.32
CA LEU A 360 -11.53 -2.51 8.05
C LEU A 360 -12.84 -2.97 7.40
N PHE A 361 -13.01 -2.74 6.10
CA PHE A 361 -14.24 -3.12 5.40
C PHE A 361 -14.40 -4.63 5.32
N TRP A 362 -13.30 -5.37 5.19
CA TRP A 362 -13.27 -6.82 5.33
C TRP A 362 -13.77 -7.25 6.72
N SER A 363 -13.29 -6.62 7.79
CA SER A 363 -13.75 -6.93 9.15
C SER A 363 -15.22 -6.60 9.39
N ILE A 364 -15.69 -5.46 8.89
CA ILE A 364 -17.12 -5.05 8.95
C ILE A 364 -17.99 -6.06 8.20
N GLY A 365 -17.58 -6.43 6.99
CA GLY A 365 -18.33 -7.35 6.16
C GLY A 365 -18.43 -8.74 6.75
N LEU A 366 -17.33 -9.28 7.27
CA LEU A 366 -17.35 -10.59 7.91
C LEU A 366 -18.25 -10.63 9.16
N ASN A 367 -18.29 -9.54 9.94
CA ASN A 367 -19.15 -9.43 11.12
C ASN A 367 -20.66 -9.52 10.82
N ILE A 368 -21.09 -9.19 9.59
CA ILE A 368 -22.51 -9.23 9.21
C ILE A 368 -23.06 -10.65 9.20
N PHE A 369 -22.24 -11.62 8.82
CA PHE A 369 -22.65 -13.01 8.69
C PHE A 369 -22.34 -13.86 9.93
N LEU A 370 -21.40 -13.42 10.77
CA LEU A 370 -21.06 -14.12 11.99
C LEU A 370 -22.11 -13.88 13.08
N PRO A 371 -22.56 -14.93 13.79
CA PRO A 371 -23.35 -14.78 15.01
C PRO A 371 -22.63 -13.90 16.05
N LYS A 372 -23.37 -13.07 16.80
CA LYS A 372 -22.80 -12.17 17.82
C LYS A 372 -21.88 -12.87 18.82
N ARG A 373 -22.18 -14.13 19.18
CA ARG A 373 -21.35 -14.98 20.06
C ARG A 373 -19.94 -15.22 19.51
N ILE A 374 -19.76 -15.20 18.18
CA ILE A 374 -18.48 -15.44 17.50
C ILE A 374 -17.65 -14.15 17.37
N HIS A 375 -18.27 -12.97 17.42
CA HIS A 375 -17.57 -11.68 17.22
C HIS A 375 -16.37 -11.49 18.16
N LYS A 376 -16.46 -11.97 19.41
CA LYS A 376 -15.34 -11.89 20.37
C LYS A 376 -14.15 -12.80 20.03
N TYR A 377 -14.37 -13.85 19.23
CA TYR A 377 -13.32 -14.78 18.79
C TYR A 377 -12.73 -14.40 17.44
N LEU A 378 -13.40 -13.53 16.66
CA LEU A 378 -12.95 -13.13 15.33
C LEU A 378 -11.48 -12.65 15.30
N PRO A 379 -11.00 -11.81 16.23
CA PRO A 379 -9.60 -11.42 16.24
C PRO A 379 -8.63 -12.60 16.35
N LYS A 380 -8.93 -13.57 17.23
CA LYS A 380 -8.09 -14.77 17.41
C LYS A 380 -8.08 -15.62 16.14
N LEU A 381 -9.25 -15.85 15.54
CA LEU A 381 -9.36 -16.62 14.30
C LEU A 381 -8.56 -16.00 13.15
N VAL A 382 -8.63 -14.67 12.98
CA VAL A 382 -7.87 -13.96 11.94
C VAL A 382 -6.37 -14.03 12.21
N ILE A 383 -5.94 -13.81 13.47
CA ILE A 383 -4.52 -13.90 13.84
C ILE A 383 -4.00 -15.32 13.56
N THR A 384 -4.70 -16.36 14.03
CA THR A 384 -4.33 -17.75 13.79
C THR A 384 -4.25 -18.05 12.29
N LEU A 385 -5.25 -17.66 11.50
CA LEU A 385 -5.23 -17.82 10.05
C LEU A 385 -3.99 -17.20 9.43
N LEU A 386 -3.73 -15.92 9.71
CA LEU A 386 -2.58 -15.22 9.12
C LEU A 386 -1.25 -15.83 9.57
N LEU A 387 -1.12 -16.29 10.82
CA LEU A 387 0.06 -17.03 11.27
C LEU A 387 0.23 -18.36 10.54
N CYS A 388 -0.84 -19.14 10.35
CA CYS A 388 -0.80 -20.38 9.58
C CYS A 388 -0.36 -20.12 8.13
N LEU A 389 -0.85 -19.05 7.49
CA LEU A 389 -0.42 -18.68 6.13
C LEU A 389 1.07 -18.31 6.09
N ASN A 390 1.59 -17.61 7.09
CA ASN A 390 3.02 -17.30 7.17
C ASN A 390 3.86 -18.55 7.38
N PHE A 391 3.41 -19.49 8.24
CA PHE A 391 4.09 -20.76 8.43
C PHE A 391 4.15 -21.58 7.13
N LEU A 392 3.04 -21.67 6.40
CA LEU A 392 3.00 -22.28 5.06
C LEU A 392 3.93 -21.55 4.08
N GLY A 393 3.97 -20.22 4.15
CA GLY A 393 4.89 -19.39 3.38
C GLY A 393 6.35 -19.71 3.63
N VAL A 394 6.74 -19.86 4.91
CA VAL A 394 8.10 -20.24 5.31
C VAL A 394 8.45 -21.61 4.72
N ILE A 395 7.61 -22.62 4.93
CA ILE A 395 7.83 -23.97 4.37
C ILE A 395 7.95 -23.92 2.84
N THR A 396 7.08 -23.15 2.18
CA THR A 396 7.08 -23.03 0.71
C THR A 396 8.38 -22.41 0.20
N LEU A 397 8.90 -21.39 0.89
CA LEU A 397 10.17 -20.74 0.54
C LEU A 397 11.37 -21.66 0.80
N THR A 398 11.41 -22.33 1.96
CA THR A 398 12.49 -23.27 2.32
C THR A 398 12.54 -24.50 1.43
N ASN A 399 11.41 -24.93 0.86
CA ASN A 399 11.40 -26.03 -0.10
C ASN A 399 11.76 -25.58 -1.52
N HIS A 400 11.65 -24.28 -1.81
CA HIS A 400 11.91 -23.73 -3.14
C HIS A 400 13.37 -23.31 -3.34
N TYR A 401 13.97 -22.73 -2.30
CA TYR A 401 15.39 -22.34 -2.24
C TYR A 401 16.16 -23.36 -1.42
#